data_AF-A0A093XNA0-F1
#
_entry.id   AF-A0A093XNA0-F1
#
_cell.length_a   1.000
_cell.length_b   1.000
_cell.length_c   1.000
_cell.angle_alpha   90.00
_cell.angle_beta   90.00
_cell.angle_gamma   90.00
#
_symmetry.space_group_name_H-M   'P 1'
#
loop_
_entity.id
_entity.type
_entity.pdbx_description
1 polymer ?
#
loop_
_entity_poly.entity_id
_entity_poly.type
_entity_poly.pdbx_seq_one_letter_code
_entity_poly.pdbx_strand_id
1 'polypeptide(L)'
;MKFLTIAVTVLLSVYNASLVAGLELPPKGTLPPSCGLTCITELILSKTKCSLTDAKCICPNAQLNEDITVCVATSCSIRDQLATKKFSSDFCGVVPQDRTKLVSVVGVTFGALALITFGLRILSKCLRAGGQFGMDDYTIMVTMAITIPFCALSVLLANHGLGRDMWNVHPDDITSILYIYYWDELMYVAIVPLTKISIIFLYLRIFREKNFLYFAYALIAANVAYLLAFEAISIFQCWPIEGAWRAWDGTFPSKCRNVNLQGWMSATFSIILDVLTLILPLPSLYQLEMSMKKRIQIMMMFSVGIFVTIVSVVRLRTFTKYANTTNLTQDYVELGYWSTIEVPVGVICACMPSIRALFRNVFPNIFGTTQKGQSSSGRLSTTLTPQSKSKSEYANISKHGASSSVIGLVPLDNPQESERYKNSA
;
A
#
# COMPACT_ATOMS: atom_id res chain seq x y z
N MET A 1 -7.76 -19.73 9.96
CA MET A 1 -6.84 -19.66 11.12
C MET A 1 -5.47 -20.22 10.80
N LYS A 2 -5.31 -21.50 10.38
CA LYS A 2 -3.99 -22.10 10.08
C LYS A 2 -3.10 -21.27 9.14
N PHE A 3 -3.66 -20.68 8.08
CA PHE A 3 -2.89 -19.86 7.12
C PHE A 3 -2.35 -18.54 7.71
N LEU A 4 -3.14 -17.86 8.55
CA LEU A 4 -2.71 -16.64 9.25
C LEU A 4 -1.64 -16.98 10.30
N THR A 5 -1.82 -18.08 11.01
CA THR A 5 -0.83 -18.56 11.99
C THR A 5 0.47 -18.94 11.29
N ILE A 6 0.42 -19.60 10.13
CA ILE A 6 1.60 -19.95 9.32
C ILE A 6 2.28 -18.69 8.79
N ALA A 7 1.55 -17.72 8.23
CA ALA A 7 2.15 -16.48 7.72
C ALA A 7 2.80 -15.64 8.82
N VAL A 8 2.12 -15.51 9.98
CA VAL A 8 2.66 -14.80 11.15
C VAL A 8 3.85 -15.55 11.75
N THR A 9 3.82 -16.88 11.82
CA THR A 9 4.97 -17.66 12.29
C THR A 9 6.12 -17.66 11.29
N VAL A 10 5.89 -17.56 9.98
CA VAL A 10 6.94 -17.38 8.96
C VAL A 10 7.59 -16.00 9.11
N LEU A 11 6.82 -14.93 9.29
CA LEU A 11 7.41 -13.60 9.53
C LEU A 11 8.18 -13.53 10.86
N LEU A 12 7.62 -14.13 11.92
CA LEU A 12 8.28 -14.17 13.24
C LEU A 12 9.49 -15.12 13.25
N SER A 13 9.47 -16.22 12.51
CA SER A 13 10.62 -17.14 12.42
C SER A 13 11.75 -16.53 11.59
N VAL A 14 11.44 -15.81 10.52
CA VAL A 14 12.44 -15.03 9.75
C VAL A 14 13.05 -13.92 10.62
N TYR A 15 12.24 -13.23 11.42
CA TYR A 15 12.73 -12.23 12.39
C TYR A 15 13.64 -12.86 13.46
N ASN A 16 13.23 -13.98 14.06
CA ASN A 16 13.99 -14.64 15.13
C ASN A 16 15.26 -15.36 14.63
N ALA A 17 15.25 -15.94 13.42
CA ALA A 17 16.44 -16.55 12.82
C ALA A 17 17.52 -15.51 12.50
N SER A 18 17.14 -14.24 12.29
CA SER A 18 18.05 -13.16 11.89
C SER A 18 18.66 -12.40 13.08
N LEU A 19 18.18 -12.62 14.31
CA LEU A 19 18.74 -12.04 15.53
C LEU A 19 20.08 -12.69 15.94
N VAL A 20 20.49 -13.77 15.27
CA VAL A 20 21.69 -14.56 15.58
C VAL A 20 22.88 -14.21 14.67
N ALA A 21 22.74 -13.32 13.70
CA ALA A 21 23.88 -12.82 12.92
C ALA A 21 24.68 -11.79 13.74
N GLY A 22 25.65 -12.29 14.49
CA GLY A 22 26.57 -11.52 15.31
C GLY A 22 27.32 -10.46 14.51
N LEU A 23 27.45 -9.28 15.12
CA LEU A 23 28.35 -8.20 14.74
C LEU A 23 29.81 -8.69 14.88
N GLU A 24 30.37 -9.24 13.81
CA GLU A 24 31.83 -9.27 13.64
C GLU A 24 32.22 -8.05 12.80
N LEU A 25 32.76 -7.03 13.48
CA LEU A 25 33.42 -5.91 12.80
C LEU A 25 34.68 -6.46 12.09
N PRO A 26 34.87 -6.19 10.79
CA PRO A 26 36.09 -6.61 10.11
C PRO A 26 37.31 -5.90 10.71
N PRO A 27 38.49 -6.54 10.71
CA PRO A 27 39.68 -6.00 11.34
C PRO A 27 40.15 -4.73 10.64
N LYS A 28 40.53 -3.72 11.43
CA LYS A 28 41.24 -2.53 10.96
C LYS A 28 42.57 -2.95 10.33
N GLY A 29 42.84 -2.51 9.10
CA GLY A 29 44.21 -2.53 8.55
C GLY A 29 44.40 -3.20 7.18
N THR A 30 43.46 -3.12 6.25
CA THR A 30 43.77 -3.40 4.84
C THR A 30 44.27 -2.12 4.17
N LEU A 31 45.45 -2.21 3.53
CA LEU A 31 46.03 -1.12 2.74
C LEU A 31 45.09 -0.85 1.54
N PRO A 32 44.85 0.41 1.13
CA PRO A 32 44.00 0.67 -0.03
C PRO A 32 44.65 0.12 -1.30
N PRO A 33 43.86 -0.17 -2.35
CA PRO A 33 44.38 -0.56 -3.65
C PRO A 33 45.41 0.45 -4.17
N SER A 34 46.38 -0.01 -4.96
CA SER A 34 47.49 0.82 -5.47
C SER A 34 47.01 2.07 -6.22
N CYS A 35 45.93 1.96 -6.99
CA CYS A 35 45.31 3.09 -7.68
C CYS A 35 44.83 4.17 -6.70
N GLY A 36 44.07 3.78 -5.68
CA GLY A 36 43.57 4.73 -4.67
C GLY A 36 44.68 5.30 -3.80
N LEU A 37 45.68 4.48 -3.47
CA LEU A 37 46.87 4.92 -2.73
C LEU A 37 47.62 6.02 -3.50
N THR A 38 47.77 5.87 -4.82
CA THR A 38 48.46 6.85 -5.67
C THR A 38 47.74 8.20 -5.66
N CYS A 39 46.42 8.19 -5.86
CA CYS A 39 45.61 9.42 -5.77
C CYS A 39 45.74 10.10 -4.41
N ILE A 40 45.68 9.33 -3.31
CA ILE A 40 45.77 9.88 -1.94
C ILE A 40 47.15 10.50 -1.71
N THR A 41 48.25 9.79 -2.02
CA THR A 41 49.60 10.25 -1.72
C THR A 41 50.01 11.44 -2.58
N GLU A 42 49.73 11.41 -3.89
CA GLU A 42 50.06 12.52 -4.80
C GLU A 42 49.34 13.80 -4.42
N LEU A 43 48.04 13.72 -4.10
CA LEU A 43 47.26 14.91 -3.74
C LEU A 43 47.62 15.45 -2.35
N ILE A 44 47.93 14.60 -1.37
CA ILE A 44 48.42 15.06 -0.07
C ILE A 44 49.76 15.80 -0.25
N LEU A 45 50.72 15.23 -0.98
CA LEU A 45 52.05 15.80 -1.16
C LEU A 45 52.06 17.05 -2.05
N SER A 46 51.18 17.13 -3.05
CA SER A 46 51.14 18.26 -4.00
C SER A 46 50.29 19.44 -3.52
N LYS A 47 49.20 19.19 -2.79
CA LYS A 47 48.22 20.22 -2.41
C LYS A 47 48.23 20.58 -0.94
N THR A 48 48.89 19.82 -0.08
CA THR A 48 48.93 20.11 1.36
C THR A 48 50.34 20.03 1.93
N LYS A 49 50.51 20.59 3.13
CA LYS A 49 51.74 20.44 3.94
C LYS A 49 51.56 19.37 5.04
N CYS A 50 50.49 18.57 4.95
CA CYS A 50 50.21 17.54 5.94
C CYS A 50 51.22 16.39 5.78
N SER A 51 51.60 15.75 6.90
CA SER A 51 52.25 14.44 6.83
C SER A 51 51.24 13.38 6.38
N LEU A 52 51.69 12.34 5.68
CA LEU A 52 50.83 11.23 5.20
C LEU A 52 50.10 10.50 6.34
N THR A 53 50.58 10.62 7.58
CA THR A 53 49.98 10.01 8.77
C THR A 53 49.15 10.99 9.61
N ASP A 54 49.08 12.28 9.22
CA ASP A 54 48.40 13.30 10.01
C ASP A 54 46.91 13.39 9.67
N ALA A 55 46.13 12.49 10.28
CA ALA A 55 44.67 12.45 10.13
C ALA A 55 43.99 13.78 10.53
N LYS A 56 44.54 14.53 11.49
CA LYS A 56 43.94 15.80 11.94
C LYS A 56 44.08 16.91 10.89
N CYS A 57 45.11 16.83 10.05
CA CYS A 57 45.33 17.75 8.95
C CYS A 57 44.58 17.32 7.67
N ILE A 58 44.57 16.01 7.37
CA ILE A 58 44.00 15.46 6.13
C ILE A 58 42.46 15.45 6.16
N CYS A 59 41.86 14.87 7.20
CA CYS A 59 40.43 14.59 7.24
C CYS A 59 39.48 15.81 7.18
N PRO A 60 39.78 16.97 7.80
CA PRO A 60 38.90 18.13 7.73
C PRO A 60 39.00 18.91 6.41
N ASN A 61 39.95 18.59 5.53
CA ASN A 61 40.16 19.34 4.28
C ASN A 61 39.17 18.89 3.19
N ALA A 62 38.06 19.63 3.05
CA ALA A 62 37.01 19.32 2.09
C ALA A 62 37.49 19.33 0.62
N GLN A 63 38.31 20.30 0.23
CA GLN A 63 38.82 20.39 -1.15
C GLN A 63 39.74 19.21 -1.48
N LEU A 64 40.60 18.81 -0.54
CA LEU A 64 41.45 17.64 -0.73
C LEU A 64 40.61 16.37 -0.90
N ASN A 65 39.58 16.18 -0.07
CA ASN A 65 38.70 15.01 -0.16
C ASN A 65 37.91 14.98 -1.47
N GLU A 66 37.48 16.14 -1.99
CA GLU A 66 36.85 16.26 -3.30
C GLU A 66 37.82 15.91 -4.43
N ASP A 67 39.03 16.48 -4.42
CA ASP A 67 40.07 16.18 -5.42
C ASP A 67 40.45 14.69 -5.42
N ILE A 68 40.58 14.07 -4.23
CA ILE A 68 40.83 12.62 -4.10
C ILE A 68 39.67 11.83 -4.69
N THR A 69 38.43 12.23 -4.40
CA THR A 69 37.23 11.56 -4.95
C THR A 69 37.22 11.61 -6.47
N VAL A 70 37.56 12.76 -7.08
CA VAL A 70 37.64 12.91 -8.54
C VAL A 70 38.76 12.06 -9.13
N CYS A 71 39.95 12.04 -8.52
CA CYS A 71 41.07 11.20 -8.98
C CYS A 71 40.72 9.71 -8.94
N VAL A 72 40.15 9.25 -7.83
CA VAL A 72 39.77 7.84 -7.63
C VAL A 72 38.64 7.45 -8.56
N ALA A 73 37.66 8.32 -8.81
CA ALA A 73 36.56 8.09 -9.74
C ALA A 73 37.01 7.96 -11.20
N THR A 74 38.08 8.68 -11.58
CA THR A 74 38.60 8.68 -12.97
C THR A 74 39.62 7.59 -13.23
N SER A 75 40.38 7.18 -12.20
CA SER A 75 41.54 6.31 -12.36
C SER A 75 41.32 4.87 -11.89
N CYS A 76 40.35 4.64 -11.00
CA CYS A 76 40.18 3.34 -10.32
C CYS A 76 38.85 2.65 -10.67
N SER A 77 38.83 1.32 -10.58
CA SER A 77 37.59 0.54 -10.71
C SER A 77 36.62 0.84 -9.57
N ILE A 78 35.31 0.68 -9.77
CA ILE A 78 34.30 0.99 -8.72
C ILE A 78 34.58 0.22 -7.42
N ARG A 79 35.03 -1.04 -7.52
CA ARG A 79 35.42 -1.84 -6.34
C ARG A 79 36.61 -1.22 -5.60
N ASP A 80 37.62 -0.75 -6.33
CA ASP A 80 38.76 -0.05 -5.74
C ASP A 80 38.39 1.31 -5.16
N GLN A 81 37.44 2.02 -5.78
CA GLN A 81 36.89 3.28 -5.26
C GLN A 81 36.25 3.04 -3.89
N LEU A 82 35.42 1.99 -3.75
CA LEU A 82 34.80 1.63 -2.48
C LEU A 82 35.82 1.22 -1.42
N ALA A 83 36.81 0.40 -1.77
CA ALA A 83 37.88 -0.01 -0.85
C ALA A 83 38.72 1.19 -0.38
N THR A 84 39.04 2.11 -1.29
CA THR A 84 39.75 3.35 -0.99
C THR A 84 38.93 4.26 -0.07
N LYS A 85 37.62 4.38 -0.34
CA LYS A 85 36.69 5.14 0.50
C LYS A 85 36.56 4.54 1.90
N LYS A 86 36.52 3.21 2.01
CA LYS A 86 36.53 2.50 3.29
C LYS A 86 37.79 2.80 4.08
N PHE A 87 38.95 2.64 3.45
CA PHE A 87 40.24 2.96 4.08
C PHE A 87 40.29 4.41 4.56
N SER A 88 39.93 5.38 3.72
CA SER A 88 39.91 6.80 4.09
C SER A 88 38.94 7.09 5.24
N SER A 89 37.77 6.44 5.24
CA SER A 89 36.75 6.62 6.29
C SER A 89 37.20 6.03 7.62
N ASP A 90 37.81 4.84 7.60
CA ASP A 90 38.39 4.17 8.76
C ASP A 90 39.57 4.98 9.33
N PHE A 91 40.43 5.54 8.46
CA PHE A 91 41.55 6.40 8.84
C PHE A 91 41.08 7.69 9.53
N CYS A 92 40.01 8.30 9.01
CA CYS A 92 39.42 9.50 9.58
C CYS A 92 38.49 9.25 10.78
N GLY A 93 38.29 7.99 11.19
CA GLY A 93 37.41 7.64 12.31
C GLY A 93 35.94 7.95 12.04
N VAL A 94 35.51 7.97 10.77
CA VAL A 94 34.12 8.18 10.38
C VAL A 94 33.30 6.97 10.79
N VAL A 95 32.27 7.17 11.62
CA VAL A 95 31.37 6.09 12.04
C VAL A 95 30.43 5.77 10.87
N PRO A 96 30.42 4.52 10.36
CA PRO A 96 29.50 4.14 9.28
C PRO A 96 28.04 4.30 9.72
N GLN A 97 27.19 4.79 8.81
CA GLN A 97 25.76 4.85 9.06
C GLN A 97 25.14 3.47 8.86
N ASP A 98 24.36 2.99 9.83
CA ASP A 98 23.62 1.73 9.75
C ASP A 98 22.11 1.95 10.00
N ARG A 99 21.32 1.73 8.96
CA ARG A 99 19.85 1.82 8.93
C ARG A 99 19.18 0.46 8.67
N THR A 100 19.93 -0.64 8.71
CA THR A 100 19.41 -2.01 8.44
C THR A 100 18.23 -2.36 9.34
N LYS A 101 18.30 -2.01 10.63
CA LYS A 101 17.22 -2.24 11.60
C LYS A 101 15.93 -1.51 11.22
N LEU A 102 16.03 -0.32 10.65
CA LEU A 102 14.86 0.43 10.21
C LEU A 102 14.14 -0.33 9.08
N VAL A 103 14.91 -0.81 8.10
CA VAL A 103 14.37 -1.57 6.95
C VAL A 103 13.62 -2.82 7.41
N SER A 104 14.23 -3.63 8.27
CA SER A 104 13.60 -4.88 8.74
C SER A 104 12.41 -4.65 9.67
N VAL A 105 12.52 -3.72 10.62
CA VAL A 105 11.43 -3.42 11.58
C VAL A 105 10.20 -2.86 10.86
N VAL A 106 10.39 -1.91 9.94
CA VAL A 106 9.26 -1.33 9.18
C VAL A 106 8.56 -2.42 8.35
N GLY A 107 9.31 -3.22 7.60
CA GLY A 107 8.72 -4.29 6.78
C GLY A 107 7.95 -5.34 7.59
N VAL A 108 8.51 -5.80 8.72
CA VAL A 108 7.84 -6.80 9.58
C VAL A 108 6.61 -6.21 10.26
N THR A 109 6.68 -5.00 10.80
CA THR A 109 5.57 -4.38 11.54
C THR A 109 4.38 -4.09 10.63
N PHE A 110 4.60 -3.41 9.50
CA PHE A 110 3.53 -3.10 8.55
C PHE A 110 3.03 -4.36 7.83
N GLY A 111 3.91 -5.31 7.49
CA GLY A 111 3.53 -6.61 6.93
C GLY A 111 2.63 -7.42 7.88
N ALA A 112 2.95 -7.45 9.18
CA ALA A 112 2.12 -8.10 10.19
C ALA A 112 0.75 -7.42 10.34
N LEU A 113 0.70 -6.08 10.33
CA LEU A 113 -0.56 -5.33 10.38
C LEU A 113 -1.46 -5.61 9.16
N ALA A 114 -0.89 -5.65 7.94
CA ALA A 114 -1.61 -6.03 6.74
C ALA A 114 -2.14 -7.47 6.82
N LEU A 115 -1.34 -8.42 7.30
CA LEU A 115 -1.78 -9.80 7.50
C LEU A 115 -2.94 -9.92 8.50
N ILE A 116 -2.87 -9.21 9.62
CA ILE A 116 -3.93 -9.21 10.63
C ILE A 116 -5.22 -8.65 10.04
N THR A 117 -5.16 -7.50 9.37
CA THR A 117 -6.34 -6.86 8.78
C THR A 117 -6.95 -7.67 7.63
N PHE A 118 -6.12 -8.29 6.79
CA PHE A 118 -6.55 -9.25 5.78
C PHE A 118 -7.20 -10.49 6.43
N GLY A 119 -6.60 -11.04 7.49
CA GLY A 119 -7.15 -12.16 8.25
C GLY A 119 -8.53 -11.85 8.82
N LEU A 120 -8.73 -10.65 9.37
CA LEU A 120 -10.03 -10.16 9.83
C LEU A 120 -11.04 -10.02 8.69
N ARG A 121 -10.60 -9.56 7.51
CA ARG A 121 -11.44 -9.50 6.31
C ARG A 121 -11.92 -10.90 5.89
N ILE A 122 -11.02 -11.88 5.79
CA ILE A 122 -11.39 -13.26 5.44
C ILE A 122 -12.32 -13.86 6.49
N LEU A 123 -12.06 -13.63 7.78
CA LEU A 123 -12.94 -14.06 8.87
C LEU A 123 -14.35 -13.46 8.73
N SER A 124 -14.46 -12.17 8.41
CA SER A 124 -15.74 -11.49 8.14
C SER A 124 -16.57 -12.17 7.04
N LYS A 125 -15.90 -12.66 5.98
CA LYS A 125 -16.55 -13.35 4.87
C LYS A 125 -16.93 -14.79 5.22
N CYS A 126 -16.04 -15.51 5.90
CA CYS A 126 -16.31 -16.88 6.37
C CYS A 126 -17.50 -16.92 7.35
N LEU A 127 -17.61 -15.94 8.25
CA LEU A 127 -18.73 -15.82 9.19
C LEU A 127 -20.00 -15.22 8.54
N ARG A 128 -19.99 -14.99 7.22
CA ARG A 128 -21.05 -14.33 6.44
C ARG A 128 -21.43 -12.94 6.96
N ALA A 129 -20.62 -12.34 7.83
CA ALA A 129 -20.86 -11.02 8.40
C ALA A 129 -20.68 -9.90 7.37
N GLY A 130 -19.74 -10.09 6.44
CA GLY A 130 -19.48 -9.20 5.31
C GLY A 130 -20.16 -9.61 3.99
N GLY A 131 -21.12 -10.55 4.03
CA GLY A 131 -21.78 -11.12 2.85
C GLY A 131 -20.91 -12.10 2.06
N GLN A 132 -21.32 -12.41 0.83
CA GLN A 132 -20.61 -13.33 -0.07
C GLN A 132 -19.29 -12.71 -0.59
N PHE A 133 -18.38 -13.60 -1.01
CA PHE A 133 -17.13 -13.26 -1.69
C PHE A 133 -17.44 -12.51 -2.99
N GLY A 134 -16.81 -11.36 -3.18
CA GLY A 134 -16.87 -10.56 -4.41
C GLY A 134 -15.54 -10.52 -5.15
N MET A 135 -15.52 -9.87 -6.32
CA MET A 135 -14.27 -9.65 -7.08
C MET A 135 -13.23 -8.84 -6.29
N ASP A 136 -13.69 -7.97 -5.38
CA ASP A 136 -12.84 -7.23 -4.45
C ASP A 136 -12.11 -8.19 -3.48
N ASP A 137 -12.76 -9.26 -3.04
CA ASP A 137 -12.16 -10.25 -2.15
C ASP A 137 -11.10 -11.11 -2.88
N TYR A 138 -11.36 -11.53 -4.12
CA TYR A 138 -10.38 -12.30 -4.90
C TYR A 138 -9.15 -11.47 -5.26
N THR A 139 -9.36 -10.21 -5.66
CA THR A 139 -8.25 -9.32 -6.03
C THR A 139 -7.35 -9.08 -4.84
N ILE A 140 -7.90 -8.74 -3.66
CA ILE A 140 -7.08 -8.50 -2.46
C ILE A 140 -6.39 -9.78 -1.94
N MET A 141 -6.97 -10.96 -2.17
CA MET A 141 -6.31 -12.24 -1.87
C MET A 141 -5.05 -12.42 -2.72
N VAL A 142 -5.13 -12.13 -4.02
CA VAL A 142 -3.95 -12.16 -4.92
C VAL A 142 -2.94 -11.10 -4.51
N THR A 143 -3.38 -9.88 -4.22
CA THR A 143 -2.52 -8.80 -3.72
C THR A 143 -1.75 -9.25 -2.47
N MET A 144 -2.43 -9.79 -1.47
CA MET A 144 -1.80 -10.22 -0.22
C MET A 144 -0.80 -11.36 -0.43
N ALA A 145 -1.06 -12.28 -1.37
CA ALA A 145 -0.13 -13.36 -1.70
C ALA A 145 1.22 -12.83 -2.23
N ILE A 146 1.22 -11.67 -2.89
CA ILE A 146 2.42 -10.98 -3.37
C ILE A 146 3.00 -10.05 -2.27
N THR A 147 2.16 -9.45 -1.44
CA THR A 147 2.61 -8.60 -0.32
C THR A 147 3.40 -9.37 0.74
N ILE A 148 3.09 -10.64 1.00
CA ILE A 148 3.82 -11.47 1.99
C ILE A 148 5.30 -11.59 1.63
N PRO A 149 5.70 -12.08 0.43
CA PRO A 149 7.11 -12.17 0.07
C PRO A 149 7.76 -10.78 0.00
N PHE A 150 7.07 -9.76 -0.53
CA PHE A 150 7.56 -8.37 -0.53
C PHE A 150 7.98 -7.90 0.87
N CYS A 151 7.14 -8.08 1.90
CA CYS A 151 7.50 -7.74 3.28
C CYS A 151 8.58 -8.65 3.89
N ALA A 152 8.74 -9.89 3.41
CA ALA A 152 9.79 -10.79 3.88
C ALA A 152 11.16 -10.45 3.27
N LEU A 153 11.21 -10.01 2.01
CA LEU A 153 12.43 -9.61 1.32
C LEU A 153 13.10 -8.41 1.98
N SER A 154 12.35 -7.52 2.65
CA SER A 154 12.93 -6.39 3.39
C SER A 154 13.87 -6.86 4.53
N VAL A 155 13.60 -8.01 5.15
CA VAL A 155 14.49 -8.59 6.17
C VAL A 155 15.75 -9.15 5.51
N LEU A 156 15.61 -9.83 4.37
CA LEU A 156 16.76 -10.36 3.64
C LEU A 156 17.67 -9.24 3.12
N LEU A 157 17.10 -8.15 2.61
CA LEU A 157 17.83 -6.94 2.22
C LEU A 157 18.62 -6.34 3.39
N ALA A 158 17.98 -6.23 4.56
CA ALA A 158 18.66 -5.73 5.77
C ALA A 158 19.83 -6.65 6.19
N ASN A 159 19.67 -7.98 6.07
CA ASN A 159 20.70 -8.96 6.43
C ASN A 159 21.93 -8.86 5.51
N HIS A 160 21.74 -8.62 4.21
CA HIS A 160 22.86 -8.36 3.28
C HIS A 160 23.48 -6.96 3.43
N GLY A 161 22.94 -6.10 4.32
CA GLY A 161 23.51 -4.80 4.63
C GLY A 161 22.87 -3.62 3.92
N LEU A 162 21.65 -3.75 3.37
CA LEU A 162 20.90 -2.60 2.87
C LEU A 162 20.70 -1.58 4.01
N GLY A 163 21.15 -0.34 3.77
CA GLY A 163 21.18 0.72 4.78
C GLY A 163 22.47 0.84 5.57
N ARG A 164 23.49 0.06 5.24
CA ARG A 164 24.88 0.42 5.51
C ARG A 164 25.44 1.25 4.37
N ASP A 165 26.42 2.10 4.68
CA ASP A 165 27.16 2.79 3.63
C ASP A 165 27.77 1.81 2.64
N MET A 166 27.65 2.07 1.33
CA MET A 166 28.06 1.15 0.27
C MET A 166 29.52 0.72 0.37
N TRP A 167 30.40 1.61 0.85
CA TRP A 167 31.82 1.30 1.09
C TRP A 167 32.06 0.35 2.26
N ASN A 168 31.08 0.18 3.16
CA ASN A 168 31.14 -0.72 4.30
C ASN A 168 30.37 -2.04 4.06
N VAL A 169 29.90 -2.28 2.83
CA VAL A 169 29.23 -3.53 2.41
C VAL A 169 30.18 -4.35 1.54
N HIS A 170 30.16 -5.67 1.67
CA HIS A 170 30.97 -6.53 0.82
C HIS A 170 30.48 -6.46 -0.64
N PRO A 171 31.35 -6.40 -1.66
CA PRO A 171 30.93 -6.31 -3.06
C PRO A 171 29.93 -7.40 -3.52
N ASP A 172 30.08 -8.63 -3.02
CA ASP A 172 29.15 -9.72 -3.35
C ASP A 172 27.77 -9.54 -2.68
N ASP A 173 27.74 -8.91 -1.51
CA ASP A 173 26.49 -8.55 -0.85
C ASP A 173 25.78 -7.42 -1.59
N ILE A 174 26.50 -6.47 -2.20
CA ILE A 174 25.90 -5.43 -3.05
C ILE A 174 25.17 -6.07 -4.24
N THR A 175 25.80 -7.04 -4.89
CA THR A 175 25.20 -7.80 -5.99
C THR A 175 23.93 -8.55 -5.50
N SER A 176 23.99 -9.14 -4.32
CA SER A 176 22.86 -9.86 -3.71
C SER A 176 21.71 -8.91 -3.34
N ILE A 177 22.02 -7.73 -2.79
CA ILE A 177 21.05 -6.66 -2.50
C ILE A 177 20.32 -6.26 -3.78
N LEU A 178 21.05 -5.93 -4.84
CA LEU A 178 20.45 -5.49 -6.11
C LEU A 178 19.60 -6.59 -6.76
N TYR A 179 20.02 -7.84 -6.65
CA TYR A 179 19.25 -8.99 -7.13
C TYR A 179 17.92 -9.13 -6.38
N ILE A 180 17.93 -9.01 -5.04
CA ILE A 180 16.71 -9.08 -4.24
C ILE A 180 15.82 -7.86 -4.52
N TYR A 181 16.42 -6.67 -4.62
CA TYR A 181 15.71 -5.42 -4.87
C TYR A 181 15.02 -5.41 -6.24
N TYR A 182 15.63 -6.06 -7.25
CA TYR A 182 15.00 -6.26 -8.55
C TYR A 182 13.66 -6.98 -8.44
N TRP A 183 13.60 -8.08 -7.69
CA TRP A 183 12.34 -8.81 -7.47
C TRP A 183 11.37 -8.04 -6.58
N ASP A 184 11.87 -7.33 -5.57
CA ASP A 184 11.07 -6.48 -4.69
C ASP A 184 10.37 -5.35 -5.47
N GLU A 185 11.07 -4.75 -6.44
CA GLU A 185 10.52 -3.72 -7.34
C GLU A 185 9.37 -4.27 -8.17
N LEU A 186 9.52 -5.45 -8.79
CA LEU A 186 8.46 -6.09 -9.57
C LEU A 186 7.23 -6.36 -8.70
N MET A 187 7.43 -6.94 -7.52
CA MET A 187 6.33 -7.17 -6.57
C MET A 187 5.61 -5.86 -6.20
N TYR A 188 6.36 -4.79 -5.93
CA TYR A 188 5.78 -3.48 -5.65
C TYR A 188 4.93 -2.96 -6.82
N VAL A 189 5.47 -2.97 -8.04
CA VAL A 189 4.77 -2.48 -9.25
C VAL A 189 3.49 -3.28 -9.50
N ALA A 190 3.46 -4.56 -9.14
CA ALA A 190 2.27 -5.39 -9.19
C ALA A 190 1.24 -5.05 -8.10
N ILE A 191 1.68 -4.93 -6.84
CA ILE A 191 0.78 -4.80 -5.69
C ILE A 191 -0.02 -3.49 -5.71
N VAL A 192 0.61 -2.38 -6.10
CA VAL A 192 0.00 -1.05 -6.08
C VAL A 192 -1.29 -0.95 -6.93
N PRO A 193 -1.28 -1.25 -8.24
CA PRO A 193 -2.49 -1.21 -9.05
C PRO A 193 -3.51 -2.28 -8.64
N LEU A 194 -3.07 -3.48 -8.22
CA LEU A 194 -3.99 -4.53 -7.74
C LEU A 194 -4.77 -4.08 -6.50
N THR A 195 -4.12 -3.37 -5.58
CA THR A 195 -4.77 -2.80 -4.39
C THR A 195 -5.82 -1.78 -4.78
N LYS A 196 -5.50 -0.86 -5.70
CA LYS A 196 -6.44 0.13 -6.23
C LYS A 196 -7.63 -0.54 -6.93
N ILE A 197 -7.38 -1.55 -7.77
CA ILE A 197 -8.44 -2.34 -8.43
C ILE A 197 -9.36 -3.01 -7.42
N SER A 198 -8.82 -3.59 -6.34
CA SER A 198 -9.64 -4.15 -5.26
C SER A 198 -10.55 -3.10 -4.61
N ILE A 199 -10.06 -1.87 -4.40
CA ILE A 199 -10.86 -0.78 -3.84
C ILE A 199 -11.95 -0.35 -4.83
N ILE A 200 -11.64 -0.26 -6.12
CA ILE A 200 -12.64 0.10 -7.15
C ILE A 200 -13.72 -0.98 -7.27
N PHE A 201 -13.37 -2.27 -7.22
CA PHE A 201 -14.37 -3.36 -7.18
C PHE A 201 -15.28 -3.28 -5.97
N LEU A 202 -14.75 -2.89 -4.81
CA LEU A 202 -15.56 -2.62 -3.64
C LEU A 202 -16.51 -1.44 -3.88
N TYR A 203 -16.06 -0.37 -4.54
CA TYR A 203 -16.96 0.75 -4.86
C TYR A 203 -18.05 0.36 -5.85
N LEU A 204 -17.74 -0.46 -6.87
CA LEU A 204 -18.72 -1.03 -7.80
C LEU A 204 -19.79 -1.89 -7.11
N ARG A 205 -19.47 -2.46 -5.94
CA ARG A 205 -20.44 -3.18 -5.10
C ARG A 205 -21.35 -2.24 -4.31
N ILE A 206 -20.88 -1.05 -3.96
CA ILE A 206 -21.61 -0.07 -3.13
C ILE A 206 -22.48 0.84 -4.00
N PHE A 207 -21.92 1.35 -5.11
CA PHE A 207 -22.57 2.29 -6.00
C PHE A 207 -22.93 1.60 -7.32
N ARG A 208 -24.16 1.81 -7.80
CA ARG A 208 -24.67 1.22 -9.05
C ARG A 208 -25.16 2.26 -10.06
N GLU A 209 -24.73 3.50 -9.91
CA GLU A 209 -25.06 4.60 -10.81
C GLU A 209 -24.32 4.45 -12.14
N LYS A 210 -24.99 4.66 -13.29
CA LYS A 210 -24.40 4.43 -14.62
C LYS A 210 -23.10 5.21 -14.85
N ASN A 211 -23.08 6.49 -14.50
CA ASN A 211 -21.90 7.35 -14.65
C ASN A 211 -20.74 6.84 -13.79
N PHE A 212 -21.02 6.48 -12.54
CA PHE A 212 -20.05 5.88 -11.63
C PHE A 212 -19.41 4.62 -12.21
N LEU A 213 -20.23 3.73 -12.79
CA LEU A 213 -19.74 2.49 -13.40
C LEU A 213 -18.76 2.77 -14.56
N TYR A 214 -19.07 3.72 -15.45
CA TYR A 214 -18.18 4.06 -16.56
C TYR A 214 -16.81 4.55 -16.08
N PHE A 215 -16.78 5.49 -15.12
CA PHE A 215 -15.52 6.00 -14.58
C PHE A 215 -14.74 4.92 -13.81
N ALA A 216 -15.43 4.06 -13.05
CA ALA A 216 -14.81 2.96 -12.33
C ALA A 216 -14.16 1.94 -13.28
N TYR A 217 -14.84 1.52 -14.36
CA TYR A 217 -14.25 0.60 -15.34
C TYR A 217 -13.10 1.24 -16.12
N ALA A 218 -13.20 2.53 -16.47
CA ALA A 218 -12.09 3.25 -17.08
C ALA A 218 -10.86 3.29 -16.17
N LEU A 219 -11.06 3.50 -14.87
CA LEU A 219 -9.97 3.52 -13.89
C LEU A 219 -9.36 2.14 -13.63
N ILE A 220 -10.16 1.06 -13.68
CA ILE A 220 -9.64 -0.31 -13.67
C ILE A 220 -8.75 -0.54 -14.89
N ALA A 221 -9.21 -0.15 -16.09
CA ALA A 221 -8.42 -0.28 -17.31
C ALA A 221 -7.11 0.51 -17.23
N ALA A 222 -7.13 1.72 -16.67
CA ALA A 222 -5.92 2.52 -16.44
C ALA A 222 -4.93 1.86 -15.47
N ASN A 223 -5.41 1.24 -14.39
CA ASN A 223 -4.56 0.49 -13.45
C ASN A 223 -3.96 -0.77 -14.08
N VAL A 224 -4.72 -1.48 -14.93
CA VAL A 224 -4.22 -2.64 -15.67
C VAL A 224 -3.18 -2.20 -16.71
N ALA A 225 -3.40 -1.09 -17.41
CA ALA A 225 -2.43 -0.54 -18.36
C ALA A 225 -1.14 -0.12 -17.65
N TYR A 226 -1.25 0.55 -16.48
CA TYR A 226 -0.11 0.88 -15.63
C TYR A 226 0.67 -0.38 -15.23
N LEU A 227 -0.04 -1.41 -14.73
CA LEU A 227 0.55 -2.67 -14.32
C LEU A 227 1.38 -3.27 -15.45
N LEU A 228 0.77 -3.50 -16.61
CA LEU A 228 1.42 -4.15 -17.75
C LEU A 228 2.60 -3.34 -18.30
N ALA A 229 2.44 -2.01 -18.40
CA ALA A 229 3.47 -1.14 -18.95
C ALA A 229 4.69 -1.07 -18.03
N PHE A 230 4.49 -0.78 -16.74
CA PHE A 230 5.60 -0.62 -15.80
C PHE A 230 6.25 -1.96 -15.42
N GLU A 231 5.50 -3.06 -15.36
CA GLU A 231 6.08 -4.41 -15.23
C GLU A 231 7.03 -4.72 -16.39
N ALA A 232 6.56 -4.55 -17.64
CA ALA A 232 7.40 -4.82 -18.80
C ALA A 232 8.65 -3.92 -18.82
N ILE A 233 8.52 -2.66 -18.45
CA ILE A 233 9.66 -1.73 -18.38
C ILE A 233 10.65 -2.17 -17.28
N SER A 234 10.17 -2.57 -16.09
CA SER A 234 11.02 -3.03 -14.98
C SER A 234 11.70 -4.37 -15.29
N ILE A 235 11.00 -5.32 -15.91
CA ILE A 235 11.60 -6.61 -16.34
C ILE A 235 12.73 -6.37 -17.35
N PHE A 236 12.49 -5.48 -18.32
CA PHE A 236 13.46 -5.15 -19.38
C PHE A 236 14.18 -3.83 -19.11
N GLN A 237 14.52 -3.56 -17.84
CA GLN A 237 15.23 -2.34 -17.48
C GLN A 237 16.70 -2.34 -17.94
N CYS A 238 17.30 -3.53 -18.07
CA CYS A 238 18.65 -3.73 -18.57
C CYS A 238 18.69 -4.83 -19.64
N TRP A 239 19.63 -4.71 -20.59
CA TRP A 239 19.95 -5.75 -21.55
C TRP A 239 21.44 -6.13 -21.48
N PRO A 240 21.78 -7.39 -21.16
CA PRO A 240 20.88 -8.46 -20.68
C PRO A 240 20.30 -8.16 -19.28
N ILE A 241 19.24 -8.88 -18.88
CA ILE A 241 18.51 -8.66 -17.61
C ILE A 241 19.45 -8.73 -16.41
N GLU A 242 20.44 -9.62 -16.44
CA GLU A 242 21.45 -9.76 -15.38
C GLU A 242 22.23 -8.47 -15.09
N GLY A 243 22.28 -7.55 -16.06
CA GLY A 243 22.86 -6.23 -15.87
C GLY A 243 22.21 -5.44 -14.71
N ALA A 244 20.95 -5.69 -14.39
CA ALA A 244 20.24 -5.01 -13.31
C ALA A 244 20.90 -5.20 -11.93
N TRP A 245 21.57 -6.33 -11.70
CA TRP A 245 22.28 -6.61 -10.45
C TRP A 245 23.78 -6.85 -10.61
N ARG A 246 24.30 -7.05 -11.82
CA ARG A 246 25.74 -7.27 -12.08
C ARG A 246 26.47 -6.04 -12.61
N ALA A 247 25.79 -5.05 -13.18
CA ALA A 247 26.45 -3.94 -13.86
C ALA A 247 26.83 -2.77 -12.94
N TRP A 248 26.53 -2.85 -11.65
CA TRP A 248 26.79 -1.77 -10.68
C TRP A 248 28.27 -1.42 -10.54
N ASP A 249 29.17 -2.38 -10.77
CA ASP A 249 30.63 -2.18 -10.68
C ASP A 249 31.28 -1.85 -12.03
N GLY A 250 30.48 -1.72 -13.10
CA GLY A 250 30.94 -1.38 -14.45
C GLY A 250 31.71 -2.50 -15.16
N THR A 251 31.88 -3.67 -14.54
CA THR A 251 32.63 -4.79 -15.13
C THR A 251 31.78 -5.63 -16.08
N PHE A 252 30.47 -5.66 -15.85
CA PHE A 252 29.54 -6.44 -16.65
C PHE A 252 28.98 -5.61 -17.82
N PRO A 253 29.20 -6.04 -19.09
CA PRO A 253 28.73 -5.30 -20.25
C PRO A 253 27.21 -5.38 -20.35
N SER A 254 26.52 -4.29 -20.00
CA SER A 254 25.08 -4.18 -20.15
C SER A 254 24.67 -2.76 -20.50
N LYS A 255 23.51 -2.64 -21.14
CA LYS A 255 22.88 -1.35 -21.40
C LYS A 255 21.60 -1.26 -20.57
N CYS A 256 21.64 -0.44 -19.53
CA CYS A 256 20.50 -0.18 -18.67
C CYS A 256 19.80 1.13 -19.06
N ARG A 257 18.49 1.16 -18.89
CA ARG A 257 17.66 2.37 -19.00
C ARG A 257 17.91 3.24 -17.77
N ASN A 258 17.49 4.50 -17.85
CA ASN A 258 17.50 5.37 -16.68
C ASN A 258 16.43 4.90 -15.66
N VAL A 259 16.86 4.07 -14.71
CA VAL A 259 16.03 3.49 -13.64
C VAL A 259 15.43 4.57 -12.73
N ASN A 260 16.14 5.68 -12.52
CA ASN A 260 15.61 6.80 -11.74
C ASN A 260 14.44 7.47 -12.47
N LEU A 261 14.58 7.76 -13.75
CA LEU A 261 13.51 8.34 -14.58
C LEU A 261 12.31 7.39 -14.65
N GLN A 262 12.55 6.09 -14.83
CA GLN A 262 11.50 5.07 -14.77
C GLN A 262 10.74 5.09 -13.44
N GLY A 263 11.46 5.09 -12.31
CA GLY A 263 10.88 5.17 -10.98
C GLY A 263 10.10 6.46 -10.73
N TRP A 264 10.60 7.59 -11.24
CA TRP A 264 9.92 8.89 -11.17
C TRP A 264 8.60 8.91 -11.96
N MET A 265 8.61 8.37 -13.19
CA MET A 265 7.41 8.24 -14.02
C MET A 265 6.39 7.30 -13.35
N SER A 266 6.84 6.14 -12.87
CA SER A 266 6.04 5.15 -12.14
C SER A 266 5.34 5.77 -10.92
N ALA A 267 6.11 6.44 -10.06
CA ALA A 267 5.58 7.14 -8.89
C ALA A 267 4.57 8.23 -9.26
N THR A 268 4.84 9.00 -10.31
CA THR A 268 3.94 10.08 -10.78
C THR A 268 2.59 9.53 -11.26
N PHE A 269 2.59 8.52 -12.12
CA PHE A 269 1.35 7.89 -12.58
C PHE A 269 0.60 7.19 -11.44
N SER A 270 1.30 6.54 -10.50
CA SER A 270 0.68 5.95 -9.32
C SER A 270 -0.08 7.00 -8.50
N ILE A 271 0.52 8.16 -8.22
CA ILE A 271 -0.11 9.27 -7.48
C ILE A 271 -1.38 9.75 -8.21
N ILE A 272 -1.32 9.91 -9.54
CA ILE A 272 -2.48 10.30 -10.34
C ILE A 272 -3.61 9.27 -10.16
N LEU A 273 -3.29 7.97 -10.25
CA LEU A 273 -4.27 6.91 -10.05
C LEU A 273 -4.80 6.85 -8.61
N ASP A 274 -4.00 7.17 -7.60
CA ASP A 274 -4.45 7.29 -6.20
C ASP A 274 -5.48 8.41 -6.04
N VAL A 275 -5.16 9.60 -6.57
CA VAL A 275 -6.07 10.77 -6.52
C VAL A 275 -7.38 10.48 -7.25
N LEU A 276 -7.32 9.86 -8.44
CA LEU A 276 -8.52 9.49 -9.19
C LEU A 276 -9.36 8.45 -8.44
N THR A 277 -8.71 7.46 -7.81
CA THR A 277 -9.41 6.43 -7.01
C THR A 277 -10.09 7.06 -5.80
N LEU A 278 -9.45 8.05 -5.15
CA LEU A 278 -10.05 8.79 -4.05
C LEU A 278 -11.23 9.65 -4.50
N ILE A 279 -11.09 10.40 -5.59
CA ILE A 279 -12.16 11.31 -6.03
C ILE A 279 -13.40 10.55 -6.51
N LEU A 280 -13.22 9.34 -7.06
CA LEU A 280 -14.27 8.56 -7.72
C LEU A 280 -15.60 8.47 -6.93
N PRO A 281 -15.65 8.11 -5.63
CA PRO A 281 -16.91 8.05 -4.89
C PRO A 281 -17.42 9.40 -4.34
N LEU A 282 -16.64 10.50 -4.37
CA LEU A 282 -17.06 11.79 -3.78
C LEU A 282 -18.36 12.37 -4.38
N PRO A 283 -18.56 12.41 -5.71
CA PRO A 283 -19.80 12.96 -6.28
C PRO A 283 -21.03 12.15 -5.86
N SER A 284 -20.95 10.82 -5.92
CA SER A 284 -22.05 9.94 -5.53
C SER A 284 -22.31 9.97 -4.02
N LEU A 285 -21.34 10.37 -3.19
CA LEU A 285 -21.55 10.58 -1.75
C LEU A 285 -22.29 11.86 -1.43
N TYR A 286 -22.05 12.92 -2.21
CA TYR A 286 -22.69 14.21 -1.98
C TYR A 286 -24.20 14.16 -2.29
N GLN A 287 -24.58 13.36 -3.29
CA GLN A 287 -25.97 13.27 -3.76
C GLN A 287 -26.85 12.31 -2.93
N LEU A 288 -26.25 11.49 -2.05
CA LEU A 288 -26.95 10.36 -1.45
C LEU A 288 -27.13 10.58 0.05
N GLU A 289 -28.40 10.61 0.50
CA GLU A 289 -28.79 10.68 1.92
C GLU A 289 -28.38 9.40 2.66
N MET A 290 -27.09 9.27 2.91
CA MET A 290 -26.48 8.13 3.58
C MET A 290 -26.69 8.26 5.08
N SER A 291 -27.10 7.16 5.71
CA SER A 291 -27.11 7.08 7.18
C SER A 291 -25.71 7.41 7.72
N MET A 292 -25.63 8.15 8.84
CA MET A 292 -24.37 8.62 9.44
C MET A 292 -23.31 7.51 9.56
N LYS A 293 -23.75 6.26 9.76
CA LYS A 293 -22.89 5.08 9.84
C LYS A 293 -22.13 4.79 8.54
N LYS A 294 -22.77 4.90 7.37
CA LYS A 294 -22.13 4.70 6.06
C LYS A 294 -21.21 5.87 5.72
N ARG A 295 -21.63 7.09 6.07
CA ARG A 295 -20.82 8.31 5.91
C ARG A 295 -19.49 8.21 6.67
N ILE A 296 -19.51 7.80 7.93
CA ILE A 296 -18.29 7.61 8.74
C ILE A 296 -17.35 6.56 8.14
N GLN A 297 -17.88 5.44 7.64
CA GLN A 297 -17.06 4.39 7.01
C GLN A 297 -16.28 4.94 5.82
N ILE A 298 -16.96 5.70 4.98
CA ILE A 298 -16.38 6.20 3.76
C ILE A 298 -15.35 7.28 4.10
N MET A 299 -15.66 8.17 5.06
CA MET A 299 -14.69 9.14 5.59
C MET A 299 -13.42 8.48 6.14
N MET A 300 -13.51 7.38 6.89
CA MET A 300 -12.33 6.64 7.36
C MET A 300 -11.47 6.09 6.21
N MET A 301 -12.10 5.51 5.18
CA MET A 301 -11.39 5.04 4.00
C MET A 301 -10.71 6.20 3.25
N PHE A 302 -11.40 7.34 3.14
CA PHE A 302 -10.84 8.56 2.55
C PHE A 302 -9.62 9.05 3.30
N SER A 303 -9.67 9.10 4.65
CA SER A 303 -8.53 9.53 5.46
C SER A 303 -7.30 8.66 5.22
N VAL A 304 -7.48 7.34 5.14
CA VAL A 304 -6.36 6.42 4.91
C VAL A 304 -5.86 6.53 3.47
N GLY A 305 -6.75 6.68 2.49
CA GLY A 305 -6.34 6.91 1.10
C GLY A 305 -5.58 8.22 0.90
N ILE A 306 -5.96 9.30 1.58
CA ILE A 306 -5.21 10.56 1.60
C ILE A 306 -3.82 10.33 2.18
N PHE A 307 -3.72 9.60 3.30
CA PHE A 307 -2.43 9.26 3.89
C PHE A 307 -1.55 8.43 2.94
N VAL A 308 -2.10 7.43 2.24
CA VAL A 308 -1.36 6.67 1.21
C VAL A 308 -0.87 7.60 0.12
N THR A 309 -1.70 8.51 -0.37
CA THR A 309 -1.31 9.49 -1.41
C THR A 309 -0.16 10.40 -0.94
N ILE A 310 -0.18 10.84 0.33
CA ILE A 310 0.92 11.61 0.93
C ILE A 310 2.21 10.78 0.93
N VAL A 311 2.15 9.51 1.34
CA VAL A 311 3.29 8.60 1.30
C VAL A 311 3.86 8.47 -0.12
N SER A 312 3.01 8.30 -1.13
CA SER A 312 3.43 8.21 -2.54
C SER A 312 4.10 9.52 -3.02
N VAL A 313 3.61 10.69 -2.59
CA VAL A 313 4.23 12.00 -2.89
C VAL A 313 5.60 12.13 -2.24
N VAL A 314 5.76 11.70 -0.98
CA VAL A 314 7.06 11.75 -0.31
C VAL A 314 8.05 10.80 -1.00
N ARG A 315 7.60 9.62 -1.41
CA ARG A 315 8.40 8.70 -2.23
C ARG A 315 8.86 9.34 -3.53
N LEU A 316 8.01 10.07 -4.26
CA LEU A 316 8.42 10.77 -5.49
C LEU A 316 9.60 11.74 -5.24
N ARG A 317 9.62 12.42 -4.09
CA ARG A 317 10.74 13.33 -3.73
C ARG A 317 12.06 12.58 -3.56
N THR A 318 12.04 11.33 -3.10
CA THR A 318 13.27 10.54 -2.95
C THR A 318 13.95 10.30 -4.30
N PHE A 319 13.18 10.02 -5.37
CA PHE A 319 13.73 9.89 -6.72
C PHE A 319 14.41 11.18 -7.20
N THR A 320 13.81 12.34 -6.91
CA THR A 320 14.41 13.65 -7.28
C THR A 320 15.67 13.99 -6.47
N LYS A 321 15.68 13.63 -5.18
CA LYS A 321 16.81 13.86 -4.29
C LYS A 321 18.01 12.98 -4.67
N TYR A 322 17.74 11.76 -5.14
CA TYR A 322 18.75 10.74 -5.37
C TYR A 322 19.03 10.44 -6.85
N ALA A 323 18.79 11.41 -7.73
CA ALA A 323 19.00 11.24 -9.17
C ALA A 323 20.48 11.04 -9.57
N ASN A 324 21.41 11.62 -8.82
CA ASN A 324 22.84 11.66 -9.17
C ASN A 324 23.76 11.13 -8.05
N THR A 325 23.26 10.26 -7.17
CA THR A 325 24.04 9.80 -6.02
C THR A 325 24.92 8.60 -6.35
N THR A 326 25.92 8.39 -5.50
CA THR A 326 26.86 7.27 -5.61
C THR A 326 26.73 6.23 -4.49
N ASN A 327 25.78 6.41 -3.54
CA ASN A 327 25.62 5.54 -2.38
C ASN A 327 24.28 4.77 -2.42
N LEU A 328 24.17 3.86 -3.39
CA LEU A 328 22.94 3.13 -3.69
C LEU A 328 22.34 2.43 -2.46
N THR A 329 23.17 1.80 -1.62
CA THR A 329 22.70 1.04 -0.44
C THR A 329 22.05 1.91 0.63
N GLN A 330 22.40 3.20 0.72
CA GLN A 330 21.74 4.16 1.61
C GLN A 330 20.48 4.77 0.97
N ASP A 331 20.55 5.11 -0.32
CA ASP A 331 19.45 5.80 -0.99
C ASP A 331 18.25 4.88 -1.20
N TYR A 332 18.50 3.59 -1.45
CA TYR A 332 17.45 2.57 -1.59
C TYR A 332 16.70 2.29 -0.28
N VAL A 333 17.26 2.66 0.88
CA VAL A 333 16.53 2.59 2.16
C VAL A 333 15.32 3.51 2.14
N GLU A 334 15.48 4.75 1.68
CA GLU A 334 14.38 5.72 1.69
C GLU A 334 13.24 5.26 0.78
N LEU A 335 13.60 4.79 -0.41
CA LEU A 335 12.68 4.19 -1.37
C LEU A 335 11.99 2.94 -0.82
N GLY A 336 12.75 2.03 -0.21
CA GLY A 336 12.25 0.76 0.31
C GLY A 336 11.32 0.94 1.50
N TYR A 337 11.65 1.81 2.47
CA TYR A 337 10.78 1.99 3.63
C TYR A 337 9.45 2.66 3.25
N TRP A 338 9.44 3.64 2.33
CA TRP A 338 8.17 4.22 1.88
C TRP A 338 7.30 3.20 1.17
N SER A 339 7.89 2.35 0.33
CA SER A 339 7.19 1.26 -0.36
C SER A 339 6.58 0.24 0.62
N THR A 340 7.34 -0.13 1.66
CA THR A 340 6.90 -1.06 2.71
C THR A 340 5.89 -0.44 3.69
N ILE A 341 5.68 0.88 3.67
CA ILE A 341 4.56 1.54 4.36
C ILE A 341 3.35 1.62 3.42
N GLU A 342 3.56 2.10 2.19
CA GLU A 342 2.53 2.35 1.19
C GLU A 342 1.68 1.10 0.91
N VAL A 343 2.36 -0.02 0.61
CA VAL A 343 1.71 -1.27 0.21
C VAL A 343 0.83 -1.85 1.34
N PRO A 344 1.35 -2.11 2.56
CA PRO A 344 0.53 -2.64 3.64
C PRO A 344 -0.60 -1.70 4.05
N VAL A 345 -0.39 -0.39 4.05
CA VAL A 345 -1.44 0.58 4.38
C VAL A 345 -2.55 0.58 3.32
N GLY A 346 -2.20 0.44 2.04
CA GLY A 346 -3.17 0.22 0.97
C GLY A 346 -4.04 -1.01 1.20
N VAL A 347 -3.42 -2.14 1.57
CA VAL A 347 -4.15 -3.38 1.92
C VAL A 347 -5.06 -3.18 3.13
N ILE A 348 -4.57 -2.51 4.17
CA ILE A 348 -5.35 -2.17 5.37
C ILE A 348 -6.58 -1.34 4.96
N CYS A 349 -6.40 -0.31 4.14
CA CYS A 349 -7.47 0.54 3.61
C CYS A 349 -8.54 -0.27 2.88
N ALA A 350 -8.11 -1.18 1.98
CA ALA A 350 -9.01 -2.07 1.26
C ALA A 350 -9.79 -3.00 2.21
N CYS A 351 -9.21 -3.39 3.36
CA CYS A 351 -9.83 -4.32 4.31
C CYS A 351 -10.80 -3.67 5.33
N MET A 352 -10.70 -2.36 5.57
CA MET A 352 -11.51 -1.65 6.58
C MET A 352 -13.03 -1.90 6.52
N PRO A 353 -13.68 -1.93 5.34
CA PRO A 353 -15.12 -2.18 5.20
C PRO A 353 -15.57 -3.52 5.78
N SER A 354 -14.81 -4.58 5.52
CA SER A 354 -15.11 -5.94 5.97
C SER A 354 -14.87 -6.08 7.46
N ILE A 355 -13.82 -5.44 7.98
CA ILE A 355 -13.50 -5.41 9.41
C ILE A 355 -14.65 -4.79 10.21
N ARG A 356 -15.20 -3.66 9.74
CA ARG A 356 -16.38 -3.05 10.36
C ARG A 356 -17.59 -3.98 10.35
N ALA A 357 -17.85 -4.65 9.23
CA ALA A 357 -18.97 -5.58 9.12
C ALA A 357 -18.86 -6.74 10.12
N LEU A 358 -17.64 -7.22 10.37
CA LEU A 358 -17.34 -8.23 11.38
C LEU A 358 -17.63 -7.71 12.80
N PHE A 359 -17.06 -6.55 13.17
CA PHE A 359 -17.25 -5.99 14.52
C PHE A 359 -18.72 -5.71 14.85
N ARG A 360 -19.50 -5.23 13.89
CA ARG A 360 -20.94 -5.00 14.07
C ARG A 360 -21.70 -6.29 14.40
N ASN A 361 -21.31 -7.41 13.80
CA ASN A 361 -22.06 -8.67 13.92
C ASN A 361 -21.57 -9.52 15.10
N VAL A 362 -20.29 -9.45 15.47
CA VAL A 362 -19.68 -10.24 16.56
C VAL A 362 -19.76 -9.53 17.90
N PHE A 363 -19.69 -8.19 17.92
CA PHE A 363 -19.76 -7.38 19.15
C PHE A 363 -20.95 -6.39 19.12
N PRO A 364 -22.19 -6.88 19.00
CA PRO A 364 -23.37 -6.02 18.94
C PRO A 364 -23.56 -5.20 20.23
N ASN A 365 -23.04 -5.61 21.39
CA ASN A 365 -23.20 -4.85 22.63
C ASN A 365 -22.24 -3.64 22.77
N ILE A 366 -21.14 -3.61 22.00
CA ILE A 366 -20.17 -2.48 22.01
C ILE A 366 -20.40 -1.56 20.80
N PHE A 367 -20.85 -2.10 19.66
CA PHE A 367 -21.07 -1.35 18.41
C PHE A 367 -22.54 -1.29 17.95
N GLY A 368 -23.45 -1.98 18.63
CA GLY A 368 -24.88 -1.89 18.39
C GLY A 368 -25.43 -0.65 19.08
N THR A 369 -25.88 0.30 18.27
CA THR A 369 -26.71 1.37 18.77
C THR A 369 -27.99 0.75 19.32
N THR A 370 -28.23 0.91 20.62
CA THR A 370 -29.52 0.64 21.25
C THR A 370 -30.61 1.38 20.47
N GLN A 371 -31.30 0.71 19.55
CA GLN A 371 -32.70 1.03 19.31
C GLN A 371 -33.45 0.24 20.38
N LYS A 372 -33.76 0.92 21.48
CA LYS A 372 -34.83 0.50 22.38
C LYS A 372 -36.10 0.51 21.53
N GLY A 373 -36.45 -0.65 20.95
CA GLY A 373 -37.80 -0.86 20.46
C GLY A 373 -38.73 -0.66 21.64
N GLN A 374 -39.65 0.29 21.52
CA GLN A 374 -40.77 0.42 22.44
C GLN A 374 -41.56 -0.89 22.37
N SER A 375 -41.36 -1.76 23.35
CA SER A 375 -42.31 -2.82 23.66
C SER A 375 -43.56 -2.14 24.21
N SER A 376 -44.54 -1.85 23.35
CA SER A 376 -45.90 -1.55 23.78
C SER A 376 -46.49 -2.82 24.39
N SER A 377 -46.38 -2.97 25.71
CA SER A 377 -47.17 -3.93 26.47
C SER A 377 -48.64 -3.54 26.39
N GLY A 378 -49.34 -4.06 25.38
CA GLY A 378 -50.80 -4.17 25.42
C GLY A 378 -51.18 -5.26 26.42
N ARG A 379 -51.61 -4.86 27.61
CA ARG A 379 -52.16 -5.77 28.63
C ARG A 379 -53.48 -6.35 28.11
N LEU A 380 -53.51 -7.66 27.89
CA LEU A 380 -54.75 -8.43 27.71
C LEU A 380 -55.28 -8.77 29.11
N SER A 381 -56.37 -8.12 29.53
CA SER A 381 -57.12 -8.51 30.73
C SER A 381 -58.08 -9.64 30.37
N THR A 382 -57.77 -10.84 30.87
CA THR A 382 -58.68 -11.97 30.91
C THR A 382 -59.65 -11.79 32.08
N THR A 383 -60.96 -11.89 31.84
CA THR A 383 -61.95 -12.15 32.90
C THR A 383 -62.91 -13.23 32.42
N LEU A 384 -63.19 -14.15 33.34
CA LEU A 384 -63.67 -15.51 33.17
C LEU A 384 -65.17 -15.62 32.78
N THR A 385 -65.46 -16.68 32.02
CA THR A 385 -66.73 -17.40 31.74
C THR A 385 -67.65 -17.62 32.96
N PRO A 386 -68.99 -17.90 32.85
CA PRO A 386 -69.51 -19.12 32.17
C PRO A 386 -70.97 -19.18 31.60
N GLN A 387 -71.19 -20.19 30.74
CA GLN A 387 -72.44 -20.95 30.42
C GLN A 387 -73.67 -20.17 29.89
N SER A 388 -74.44 -20.61 28.88
CA SER A 388 -75.03 -21.94 28.68
C SER A 388 -75.67 -22.11 27.27
N LYS A 389 -75.93 -23.38 26.95
CA LYS A 389 -76.61 -24.05 25.82
C LYS A 389 -77.70 -23.30 25.04
N SER A 390 -77.73 -23.50 23.71
CA SER A 390 -78.90 -24.06 22.99
C SER A 390 -78.54 -24.46 21.54
N LYS A 391 -78.91 -25.70 21.17
CA LYS A 391 -78.91 -26.25 19.80
C LYS A 391 -80.19 -25.80 19.09
N SER A 392 -80.11 -25.48 17.80
CA SER A 392 -81.12 -25.93 16.84
C SER A 392 -80.59 -25.90 15.41
N GLU A 393 -80.85 -27.01 14.75
CA GLU A 393 -80.56 -27.44 13.40
C GLU A 393 -81.68 -26.95 12.46
N TYR A 394 -81.39 -26.55 11.22
CA TYR A 394 -82.11 -26.99 10.01
C TYR A 394 -81.45 -26.43 8.73
N ALA A 395 -81.41 -27.28 7.71
CA ALA A 395 -80.73 -27.08 6.44
C ALA A 395 -81.69 -26.73 5.29
N ASN A 396 -81.08 -26.18 4.22
CA ASN A 396 -81.43 -26.25 2.79
C ASN A 396 -82.74 -25.61 2.29
N ILE A 397 -82.67 -24.74 1.27
CA ILE A 397 -82.79 -25.08 -0.17
C ILE A 397 -82.77 -23.80 -1.03
N SER A 398 -82.08 -23.94 -2.17
CA SER A 398 -81.85 -23.09 -3.35
C SER A 398 -83.02 -22.32 -3.98
N LYS A 399 -82.74 -21.20 -4.67
CA LYS A 399 -82.68 -21.13 -6.16
C LYS A 399 -82.40 -19.71 -6.74
N HIS A 400 -81.53 -19.72 -7.75
CA HIS A 400 -81.47 -18.90 -8.98
C HIS A 400 -81.46 -17.36 -8.99
N GLY A 401 -80.52 -16.83 -9.77
CA GLY A 401 -80.67 -15.53 -10.45
C GLY A 401 -79.34 -14.98 -10.94
N ALA A 402 -79.07 -15.11 -12.23
CA ALA A 402 -77.82 -14.72 -12.87
C ALA A 402 -77.76 -13.24 -13.26
N SER A 403 -76.52 -12.76 -13.43
CA SER A 403 -76.07 -11.80 -14.44
C SER A 403 -75.96 -10.30 -14.10
N SER A 404 -74.81 -9.79 -14.52
CA SER A 404 -74.52 -8.46 -15.05
C SER A 404 -74.06 -7.35 -14.11
N SER A 405 -72.74 -7.17 -14.15
CA SER A 405 -71.94 -6.01 -13.75
C SER A 405 -72.16 -4.77 -14.65
N VAL A 406 -72.60 -3.68 -14.02
CA VAL A 406 -72.15 -2.27 -14.08
C VAL A 406 -71.73 -1.65 -15.44
N ILE A 407 -72.43 -0.56 -15.82
CA ILE A 407 -72.04 0.45 -16.82
C ILE A 407 -72.20 1.87 -16.26
N GLY A 408 -71.17 2.73 -16.45
CA GLY A 408 -71.22 4.21 -16.57
C GLY A 408 -71.29 5.03 -15.26
N LEU A 409 -70.71 6.23 -15.08
CA LEU A 409 -70.22 7.31 -15.95
C LEU A 409 -69.25 8.24 -15.16
N VAL A 410 -68.47 9.04 -15.89
CA VAL A 410 -67.40 9.98 -15.44
C VAL A 410 -67.99 11.32 -14.86
N PRO A 411 -67.19 12.38 -14.57
CA PRO A 411 -66.88 12.96 -13.25
C PRO A 411 -67.53 14.33 -12.97
N LEU A 412 -67.47 14.84 -11.74
CA LEU A 412 -67.57 16.29 -11.48
C LEU A 412 -66.65 16.71 -10.33
N ASP A 413 -65.67 17.53 -10.67
CA ASP A 413 -64.75 18.24 -9.78
C ASP A 413 -64.94 19.74 -10.03
N ASN A 414 -65.32 20.48 -8.99
CA ASN A 414 -65.02 21.89 -8.70
C ASN A 414 -65.87 22.37 -7.51
N PRO A 415 -65.40 23.27 -6.62
CA PRO A 415 -65.00 24.62 -7.05
C PRO A 415 -63.88 25.30 -6.24
N GLN A 416 -63.12 26.17 -6.91
CA GLN A 416 -62.91 27.60 -6.57
C GLN A 416 -61.53 28.10 -7.02
N GLU A 417 -61.44 28.51 -8.27
CA GLU A 417 -60.49 29.53 -8.71
C GLU A 417 -61.16 30.35 -9.83
N SER A 418 -60.86 31.65 -9.89
CA SER A 418 -61.29 32.64 -10.90
C SER A 418 -62.51 33.53 -10.60
N GLU A 419 -62.44 34.31 -9.53
CA GLU A 419 -62.93 35.71 -9.58
C GLU A 419 -61.85 36.68 -9.11
N ARG A 420 -60.85 36.92 -9.97
CA ARG A 420 -60.09 38.18 -9.98
C ARG A 420 -59.23 38.29 -11.24
N TYR A 421 -59.83 38.65 -12.38
CA TYR A 421 -59.23 39.51 -13.42
C TYR A 421 -60.20 39.66 -14.61
N LYS A 422 -61.19 40.54 -14.42
CA LYS A 422 -62.04 41.24 -15.41
C LYS A 422 -62.74 42.32 -14.56
N ASN A 423 -62.53 43.62 -14.69
CA ASN A 423 -62.36 44.44 -15.87
C ASN A 423 -61.80 45.84 -15.50
N SER A 424 -60.96 46.36 -16.39
CA SER A 424 -60.84 47.79 -16.80
C SER A 424 -60.20 48.83 -15.87
N ALA A 425 -58.93 49.14 -16.13
CA ALA A 425 -58.44 50.48 -16.53
C ALA A 425 -57.06 50.36 -17.18
#